data_AF-A0A844GBV1-F1
#
_entry.id   AF-A0A844GBV1-F1
#
_cell.length_a   1.000
_cell.length_b   1.000
_cell.length_c   1.000
_cell.angle_alpha   90.00
_cell.angle_beta   90.00
_cell.angle_gamma   90.00
#
_symmetry.space_group_name_H-M   'P 1'
#
loop_
_entity.id
_entity.type
_entity.pdbx_description
1 polymer ?
#
loop_
_entity_poly.entity_id
_entity_poly.type
_entity_poly.pdbx_seq_one_letter_code
_entity_poly.pdbx_strand_id
1 'polypeptide(L)'
;MIVPRPYQSEAVEAVYEHLRTKDNNPCVVLPTGTGKSLVLAQIAKDSVEKWNGRVLILAHVKELLEQNADKIRKLCPELKIGIYSAGLKSRDTAEQVIVAGIQSVYNKACELDAFDLVIVDEAHLISSEGDGMYRTFLSDMKVINPHVRVIGLTATPFRLKGGLICKPENILNEICYETGLKEMIQQGYLSPLISRAGRAEANLANLHIRGGEFISDEVAAAMDNDALVTSACREIVELTRDRKSVLIFTASVDHCKHVAEKIQAFSGKECAIVTGDTSPAERAEIIARFKGKFIPADLFGTPKPPLKFLANVNVLTCGFDAPNTDCVVMLRPTNSPGLLIQCAGRGTRLSPETGKSSCLFLDYGGNILRHGPLDMIKVKEPGSGKGGDAPAKKCPQCLALIHAGYTACPECGYVFPPKESNDKMTQTASSAGVISGQVDYTDYEVLDVYYCVHE
;
A
#
# COMPACT_ATOMS: atom_id res chain seq x y z
N MET A 1 -20.39 -1.36 20.23
CA MET A 1 -19.08 -2.02 20.31
C MET A 1 -18.80 -2.62 18.94
N ILE A 2 -17.69 -2.27 18.28
CA ILE A 2 -17.34 -2.84 16.96
C ILE A 2 -16.67 -4.18 17.24
N VAL A 3 -17.24 -5.27 16.72
CA VAL A 3 -16.68 -6.61 16.84
C VAL A 3 -15.64 -6.81 15.72
N PRO A 4 -14.41 -7.26 16.03
CA PRO A 4 -13.43 -7.60 15.01
C PRO A 4 -13.95 -8.68 14.05
N ARG A 5 -13.59 -8.57 12.78
CA ARG A 5 -13.87 -9.60 11.76
C ARG A 5 -13.01 -10.85 12.03
N PRO A 6 -13.35 -12.03 11.48
CA PRO A 6 -12.59 -13.27 11.67
C PRO A 6 -11.08 -13.10 11.41
N TYR A 7 -10.68 -12.62 10.23
CA TYR A 7 -9.27 -12.38 9.88
C TYR A 7 -8.57 -11.35 10.79
N GLN A 8 -9.32 -10.42 11.40
CA GLN A 8 -8.75 -9.47 12.36
C GLN A 8 -8.47 -10.15 13.70
N SER A 9 -9.37 -11.04 14.12
CA SER A 9 -9.19 -11.84 15.34
C SER A 9 -8.06 -12.85 15.16
N GLU A 10 -7.97 -13.48 14.00
CA GLU A 10 -6.88 -14.39 13.62
C GLU A 10 -5.53 -13.65 13.61
N ALA A 11 -5.48 -12.43 13.07
CA ALA A 11 -4.27 -11.60 13.12
C ALA A 11 -3.84 -11.25 14.55
N VAL A 12 -4.81 -10.94 15.42
CA VAL A 12 -4.54 -10.66 16.84
C VAL A 12 -4.01 -11.92 17.55
N GLU A 13 -4.65 -13.07 17.35
CA GLU A 13 -4.20 -14.32 17.98
C GLU A 13 -2.83 -14.77 17.46
N ALA A 14 -2.55 -14.60 16.17
CA ALA A 14 -1.24 -14.88 15.58
C ALA A 14 -0.13 -14.02 16.22
N VAL A 15 -0.42 -12.75 16.52
CA VAL A 15 0.50 -11.90 17.30
C VAL A 15 0.69 -12.46 18.70
N TYR A 16 -0.38 -12.82 19.40
CA TYR A 16 -0.28 -13.33 20.78
C TYR A 16 0.49 -14.64 20.87
N GLU A 17 0.22 -15.57 19.96
CA GLU A 17 0.94 -16.83 19.87
C GLU A 17 2.43 -16.60 19.60
N HIS A 18 2.75 -15.69 18.69
CA HIS A 18 4.13 -15.31 18.42
C HIS A 18 4.81 -14.69 19.64
N LEU A 19 4.13 -13.80 20.37
CA LEU A 19 4.66 -13.18 21.59
C LEU A 19 4.91 -14.22 22.70
N ARG A 20 4.09 -15.26 22.81
CA ARG A 20 4.23 -16.35 23.80
C ARG A 20 5.36 -17.33 23.47
N THR A 21 5.56 -17.62 22.19
CA THR A 21 6.44 -18.73 21.74
C THR A 21 7.81 -18.28 21.27
N LYS A 22 7.98 -17.00 20.93
CA LYS A 22 9.22 -16.46 20.36
C LYS A 22 9.58 -15.13 21.01
N ASP A 23 10.87 -14.87 21.16
CA ASP A 23 11.39 -13.60 21.71
C ASP A 23 11.68 -12.53 20.63
N ASN A 24 11.49 -12.87 19.35
CA ASN A 24 11.70 -11.94 18.25
C ASN A 24 10.42 -11.12 17.94
N ASN A 25 10.51 -10.18 16.99
CA ASN A 25 9.45 -9.19 16.75
C ASN A 25 8.57 -9.57 15.53
N PRO A 26 7.25 -9.77 15.73
CA PRO A 26 6.33 -10.12 14.65
C PRO A 26 5.90 -8.92 13.80
N CYS A 27 5.46 -9.21 12.58
CA CYS A 27 4.76 -8.28 11.70
C CYS A 27 3.45 -8.88 11.18
N VAL A 28 2.40 -8.06 11.16
CA VAL A 28 1.11 -8.35 10.55
C VAL A 28 0.98 -7.59 9.24
N VAL A 29 0.67 -8.32 8.17
CA VAL A 29 0.50 -7.78 6.83
C VAL A 29 -0.98 -7.82 6.45
N LEU A 30 -1.59 -6.65 6.35
CA LEU A 30 -3.00 -6.50 6.05
C LEU A 30 -3.20 -5.42 4.99
N PRO A 31 -3.94 -5.69 3.90
CA PRO A 31 -4.15 -4.71 2.83
C PRO A 31 -4.78 -3.41 3.35
N THR A 32 -4.56 -2.31 2.62
CA THR A 32 -5.25 -1.06 2.96
C THR A 32 -6.77 -1.23 2.81
N GLY A 33 -7.51 -0.74 3.80
CA GLY A 33 -8.96 -0.85 3.85
C GLY A 33 -9.50 -2.03 4.68
N THR A 34 -8.66 -2.97 5.10
CA THR A 34 -9.09 -4.13 5.92
C THR A 34 -9.12 -3.83 7.43
N GLY A 35 -8.82 -2.60 7.84
CA GLY A 35 -8.95 -2.16 9.23
C GLY A 35 -7.76 -2.51 10.14
N LYS A 36 -6.51 -2.34 9.66
CA LYS A 36 -5.29 -2.45 10.49
C LYS A 36 -5.40 -1.75 11.86
N SER A 37 -5.95 -0.53 11.90
CA SER A 37 -6.15 0.21 13.15
C SER A 37 -7.08 -0.49 14.15
N LEU A 38 -7.98 -1.39 13.71
CA LEU A 38 -8.82 -2.20 14.60
C LEU A 38 -7.99 -3.31 15.29
N VAL A 39 -7.11 -3.98 14.54
CA VAL A 39 -6.17 -4.98 15.08
C VAL A 39 -5.25 -4.33 16.10
N LEU A 40 -4.67 -3.18 15.74
CA LEU A 40 -3.81 -2.40 16.63
C LEU A 40 -4.55 -1.97 17.91
N ALA A 41 -5.78 -1.47 17.78
CA ALA A 41 -6.59 -1.06 18.93
C ALA A 41 -6.96 -2.24 19.84
N GLN A 42 -7.27 -3.41 19.27
CA GLN A 42 -7.56 -4.61 20.04
C GLN A 42 -6.33 -5.07 20.82
N ILE A 43 -5.15 -5.08 20.19
CA ILE A 43 -3.88 -5.41 20.86
C ILE A 43 -3.61 -4.43 22.00
N ALA A 44 -3.76 -3.13 21.76
CA ALA A 44 -3.57 -2.12 22.80
C ALA A 44 -4.54 -2.31 23.98
N LYS A 45 -5.82 -2.56 23.69
CA LYS A 45 -6.85 -2.83 24.71
C LYS A 45 -6.50 -4.03 25.57
N ASP A 46 -6.26 -5.17 24.94
CA ASP A 46 -5.94 -6.40 25.64
C ASP A 46 -4.67 -6.27 26.48
N SER A 47 -3.69 -5.50 25.99
CA SER A 47 -2.45 -5.25 26.74
C SER A 47 -2.69 -4.51 28.04
N VAL A 48 -3.56 -3.50 28.02
CA VAL A 48 -3.93 -2.74 29.22
C VAL A 48 -4.85 -3.55 30.12
N GLU A 49 -5.92 -4.11 29.59
CA GLU A 49 -6.98 -4.73 30.40
C GLU A 49 -6.62 -6.12 30.92
N LYS A 50 -5.91 -6.93 30.13
CA LYS A 50 -5.60 -8.32 30.49
C LYS A 50 -4.23 -8.46 31.13
N TRP A 51 -3.28 -7.61 30.74
CA TRP A 51 -1.87 -7.74 31.18
C TRP A 51 -1.40 -6.57 32.04
N ASN A 52 -2.24 -5.55 32.26
CA ASN A 52 -1.89 -4.33 32.98
C ASN A 52 -0.62 -3.65 32.41
N GLY A 53 -0.42 -3.79 31.10
CA GLY A 53 0.76 -3.29 30.39
C GLY A 53 0.57 -1.88 29.84
N ARG A 54 1.68 -1.27 29.46
CA ARG A 54 1.75 0.06 28.85
C ARG A 54 2.15 -0.06 27.37
N VAL A 55 1.40 0.62 26.50
CA VAL A 55 1.50 0.47 25.04
C VAL A 55 1.85 1.79 24.37
N LEU A 56 2.86 1.76 23.52
CA LEU A 56 3.22 2.86 22.63
C LEU A 56 2.87 2.50 21.18
N ILE A 57 2.11 3.35 20.53
CA ILE A 57 1.77 3.23 19.12
C ILE A 57 2.54 4.29 18.33
N LEU A 58 3.45 3.87 17.47
CA LEU A 58 4.26 4.73 16.62
C LEU A 58 3.68 4.84 15.22
N ALA A 59 3.63 6.07 14.71
CA ALA A 59 3.29 6.37 13.32
C ALA A 59 4.15 7.52 12.77
N HIS A 60 4.17 7.65 11.44
CA HIS A 60 5.03 8.61 10.74
C HIS A 60 4.41 9.99 10.48
N VAL A 61 3.10 10.05 10.29
CA VAL A 61 2.39 11.27 9.85
C VAL A 61 1.25 11.59 10.81
N LYS A 62 1.05 12.87 11.11
CA LYS A 62 0.05 13.35 12.10
C LYS A 62 -1.35 12.80 11.85
N GLU A 63 -1.75 12.67 10.58
CA GLU A 63 -3.07 12.18 10.17
C GLU A 63 -3.30 10.73 10.63
N LEU A 64 -2.27 9.88 10.62
CA LEU A 64 -2.36 8.50 11.13
C LEU A 64 -2.45 8.47 12.65
N LEU A 65 -1.77 9.39 13.35
CA LEU A 65 -1.88 9.48 14.81
C LEU A 65 -3.30 9.84 15.24
N GLU A 66 -3.88 10.88 14.62
CA GLU A 66 -5.27 11.28 14.87
C GLU A 66 -6.23 10.13 14.56
N GLN A 67 -6.06 9.47 13.41
CA GLN A 67 -6.89 8.34 13.01
C GLN A 67 -6.80 7.18 13.99
N ASN A 68 -5.61 6.79 14.42
CA ASN A 68 -5.40 5.69 15.35
C ASN A 68 -5.98 6.04 16.74
N ALA A 69 -5.72 7.25 17.26
CA ALA A 69 -6.29 7.70 18.53
C ALA A 69 -7.82 7.71 18.49
N ASP A 70 -8.43 8.26 17.45
CA ASP A 70 -9.89 8.30 17.29
C ASP A 70 -10.50 6.90 17.15
N LYS A 71 -9.79 5.98 16.48
CA LYS A 71 -10.23 4.59 16.34
C LYS A 71 -10.27 3.90 17.69
N ILE A 72 -9.20 4.02 18.47
CA ILE A 72 -9.10 3.38 19.79
C ILE A 72 -10.15 3.99 20.72
N ARG A 73 -10.33 5.32 20.76
CA ARG A 73 -11.39 5.98 21.56
C ARG A 73 -12.80 5.46 21.24
N LYS A 74 -13.08 5.17 19.96
CA LYS A 74 -14.39 4.64 19.53
C LYS A 74 -14.57 3.17 19.89
N LEU A 75 -13.49 2.40 19.88
CA LEU A 75 -13.52 0.96 20.17
C LEU A 75 -13.51 0.67 21.67
N CYS A 76 -12.72 1.44 22.41
CA CYS A 76 -12.44 1.26 23.82
C CYS A 76 -12.59 2.62 24.53
N PRO A 77 -13.82 3.15 24.69
CA PRO A 77 -14.05 4.44 25.34
C PRO A 77 -13.50 4.53 26.77
N GLU A 78 -13.36 3.38 27.43
CA GLU A 78 -12.79 3.21 28.76
C GLU A 78 -11.27 3.43 28.82
N LEU A 79 -10.55 3.21 27.70
CA LEU A 79 -9.11 3.42 27.65
C LEU A 79 -8.81 4.90 27.53
N LYS A 80 -8.03 5.41 28.48
CA LYS A 80 -7.42 6.73 28.36
C LYS A 80 -6.22 6.65 27.42
N ILE A 81 -6.13 7.62 26.52
CA ILE A 81 -5.16 7.62 25.43
C ILE A 81 -4.48 8.98 25.36
N GLY A 82 -3.16 8.95 25.51
CA GLY A 82 -2.28 10.09 25.30
C GLY A 82 -1.86 10.23 23.85
N ILE A 83 -1.58 11.47 23.43
CA ILE A 83 -0.97 11.76 22.13
C ILE A 83 0.34 12.52 22.35
N TYR A 84 1.42 12.04 21.74
CA TYR A 84 2.72 12.74 21.71
C TYR A 84 3.11 13.08 20.28
N SER A 85 2.88 14.33 19.85
CA SER A 85 3.19 14.78 18.50
C SER A 85 3.39 16.28 18.43
N ALA A 86 4.52 16.70 17.85
CA ALA A 86 4.81 18.11 17.61
C ALA A 86 3.76 18.74 16.68
N GLY A 87 3.37 18.00 15.63
CA GLY A 87 2.38 18.44 14.65
C GLY A 87 0.97 18.61 15.23
N LEU A 88 0.65 17.93 16.33
CA LEU A 88 -0.63 18.03 17.04
C LEU A 88 -0.56 18.89 18.31
N LYS A 89 0.60 19.51 18.58
CA LYS A 89 0.86 20.31 19.79
C LYS A 89 0.50 19.59 21.09
N SER A 90 0.72 18.26 21.13
CA SER A 90 0.45 17.40 22.28
C SER A 90 1.72 16.67 22.74
N ARG A 91 1.86 16.50 24.05
CA ARG A 91 3.05 15.96 24.74
C ARG A 91 2.65 15.06 25.90
N ASP A 92 1.63 14.25 25.70
CA ASP A 92 1.16 13.34 26.75
C ASP A 92 2.15 12.19 26.95
N THR A 93 2.55 11.99 28.20
CA THR A 93 3.43 10.90 28.65
C THR A 93 2.82 10.09 29.79
N ALA A 94 1.62 10.41 30.27
CA ALA A 94 1.08 9.82 31.50
C ALA A 94 0.20 8.58 31.25
N GLU A 95 -0.45 8.52 30.09
CA GLU A 95 -1.46 7.50 29.83
C GLU A 95 -0.88 6.10 29.56
N GLN A 96 -1.67 5.06 29.81
CA GLN A 96 -1.26 3.67 29.57
C GLN A 96 -1.13 3.34 28.07
N VAL A 97 -1.88 4.05 27.21
CA VAL A 97 -1.76 3.96 25.76
C VAL A 97 -1.35 5.33 25.25
N ILE A 98 -0.20 5.40 24.57
CA ILE A 98 0.27 6.63 23.94
C ILE A 98 0.38 6.43 22.44
N VAL A 99 -0.22 7.32 21.66
CA VAL A 99 -0.02 7.41 20.21
C VAL A 99 1.00 8.50 19.92
N ALA A 100 2.14 8.13 19.35
CA ALA A 100 3.27 9.02 19.16
C ALA A 100 3.79 9.07 17.72
N GLY A 101 4.27 10.25 17.34
CA GLY A 101 4.93 10.44 16.06
C GLY A 101 6.41 10.15 16.22
N ILE A 102 6.98 9.21 15.45
CA ILE A 102 8.39 8.82 15.60
C ILE A 102 9.35 10.03 15.54
N GLN A 103 9.09 10.96 14.62
CA GLN A 103 9.87 12.21 14.47
C GLN A 103 9.87 13.08 15.73
N SER A 104 8.82 12.98 16.56
CA SER A 104 8.69 13.76 17.79
C SER A 104 9.31 13.08 19.01
N VAL A 105 9.56 11.77 18.97
CA VAL A 105 9.96 10.99 20.17
C VAL A 105 11.29 10.25 20.03
N TYR A 106 11.90 10.21 18.84
CA TYR A 106 13.01 9.30 18.56
C TYR A 106 14.22 9.40 19.50
N ASN A 107 14.45 10.56 20.11
CA ASN A 107 15.53 10.83 21.06
C ASN A 107 15.00 11.16 22.47
N LYS A 108 13.80 10.71 22.80
CA LYS A 108 13.06 11.05 24.02
C LYS A 108 12.47 9.82 24.71
N ALA A 109 13.03 8.63 24.49
CA ALA A 109 12.58 7.41 25.16
C ALA A 109 12.51 7.59 26.69
N CYS A 110 13.52 8.22 27.28
CA CYS A 110 13.55 8.50 28.72
C CYS A 110 12.43 9.44 29.20
N GLU A 111 11.94 10.37 28.37
CA GLU A 111 10.81 11.25 28.73
C GLU A 111 9.48 10.50 28.76
N LEU A 112 9.34 9.45 27.94
CA LEU A 112 8.11 8.70 27.81
C LEU A 112 7.97 7.60 28.87
N ASP A 113 9.04 7.23 29.56
CA ASP A 113 9.10 6.11 30.52
C ASP A 113 8.91 4.71 29.87
N ALA A 114 8.96 3.65 30.67
CA ALA A 114 8.89 2.26 30.22
C ALA A 114 7.56 1.92 29.51
N PHE A 115 7.65 1.10 28.45
CA PHE A 115 6.52 0.44 27.79
C PHE A 115 6.78 -1.05 27.70
N ASP A 116 5.72 -1.84 27.77
CA ASP A 116 5.77 -3.29 27.58
C ASP A 116 5.65 -3.66 26.10
N LEU A 117 4.92 -2.83 25.34
CA LEU A 117 4.63 -3.07 23.94
C LEU A 117 4.79 -1.81 23.09
N VAL A 118 5.55 -1.92 22.01
CA VAL A 118 5.65 -0.90 20.96
C VAL A 118 5.02 -1.43 19.68
N ILE A 119 3.96 -0.79 19.21
CA ILE A 119 3.29 -1.11 17.95
C ILE A 119 3.67 -0.08 16.90
N VAL A 120 4.21 -0.49 15.77
CA VAL A 120 4.58 0.40 14.65
C VAL A 120 3.59 0.25 13.52
N ASP A 121 2.84 1.32 13.23
CA ASP A 121 1.97 1.41 12.05
C ASP A 121 2.77 1.87 10.82
N GLU A 122 2.38 1.37 9.64
CA GLU A 122 3.14 1.51 8.39
C GLU A 122 4.62 1.09 8.54
N ALA A 123 4.84 -0.06 9.18
CA ALA A 123 6.17 -0.53 9.59
C ALA A 123 7.18 -0.72 8.44
N HIS A 124 6.72 -0.69 7.19
CA HIS A 124 7.60 -0.65 6.02
C HIS A 124 8.47 0.60 5.95
N LEU A 125 8.10 1.67 6.66
CA LEU A 125 8.84 2.92 6.75
C LEU A 125 9.98 2.90 7.79
N ILE A 126 10.12 1.82 8.58
CA ILE A 126 11.31 1.60 9.41
C ILE A 126 12.52 1.50 8.45
N SER A 127 13.59 2.26 8.67
CA SER A 127 14.78 2.23 7.80
C SER A 127 15.52 0.88 7.85
N SER A 128 16.09 0.44 6.72
CA SER A 128 16.95 -0.74 6.64
C SER A 128 18.41 -0.45 7.03
N GLU A 129 18.90 0.78 6.89
CA GLU A 129 20.31 1.16 7.10
C GLU A 129 20.47 2.32 8.09
N GLY A 130 21.61 2.33 8.81
CA GLY A 130 22.06 3.41 9.72
C GLY A 130 21.28 3.55 11.04
N ASP A 131 21.59 4.64 11.76
CA ASP A 131 20.91 5.17 12.96
C ASP A 131 19.56 5.80 12.58
N GLY A 132 18.65 4.99 12.04
CA GLY A 132 17.29 5.43 11.77
C GLY A 132 16.56 5.74 13.08
N MET A 133 15.69 6.75 13.08
CA MET A 133 14.91 7.19 14.25
C MET A 133 14.27 6.03 15.06
N TYR A 134 13.76 4.99 14.39
CA TYR A 134 13.24 3.80 15.07
C TYR A 134 14.30 2.98 15.79
N ARG A 135 15.48 2.79 15.19
CA ARG A 135 16.57 2.03 15.82
C ARG A 135 17.05 2.74 17.07
N THR A 136 17.29 4.06 16.98
CA THR A 136 17.66 4.89 18.13
C THR A 136 16.61 4.75 19.24
N PHE A 137 15.34 5.02 18.91
CA PHE A 137 14.26 4.96 19.86
C PHE A 137 14.10 3.58 20.52
N LEU A 138 14.08 2.51 19.72
CA LEU A 138 13.89 1.14 20.22
C LEU A 138 15.11 0.64 20.99
N SER A 139 16.32 1.10 20.64
CA SER A 139 17.53 0.81 21.42
C SER A 139 17.43 1.44 22.81
N ASP A 140 17.07 2.72 22.89
CA ASP A 140 16.90 3.42 24.16
C ASP A 140 15.76 2.81 24.99
N MET A 141 14.64 2.45 24.35
CA MET A 141 13.53 1.76 25.01
C MET A 141 13.93 0.39 25.57
N LYS A 142 14.80 -0.35 24.90
CA LYS A 142 15.33 -1.63 25.42
C LYS A 142 16.23 -1.44 26.64
N VAL A 143 16.92 -0.31 26.76
CA VAL A 143 17.68 0.03 27.97
C VAL A 143 16.74 0.32 29.14
N ILE A 144 15.62 1.03 28.87
CA ILE A 144 14.61 1.36 29.90
C ILE A 144 13.83 0.12 30.33
N ASN A 145 13.36 -0.69 29.38
CA ASN A 145 12.69 -1.95 29.62
C ASN A 145 13.31 -3.06 28.74
N PRO A 146 14.19 -3.92 29.28
CA PRO A 146 14.79 -5.02 28.54
C PRO A 146 13.79 -6.03 27.96
N HIS A 147 12.56 -6.07 28.48
CA HIS A 147 11.50 -6.99 28.06
C HIS A 147 10.51 -6.38 27.06
N VAL A 148 10.72 -5.13 26.62
CA VAL A 148 9.83 -4.48 25.65
C VAL A 148 9.71 -5.30 24.36
N ARG A 149 8.48 -5.52 23.91
CA ARG A 149 8.18 -6.23 22.65
C ARG A 149 7.79 -5.26 21.56
N VAL A 150 8.14 -5.57 20.30
CA VAL A 150 7.81 -4.73 19.13
C VAL A 150 6.93 -5.50 18.16
N ILE A 151 5.83 -4.90 17.71
CA ILE A 151 4.95 -5.44 16.68
C ILE A 151 4.90 -4.46 15.50
N GLY A 152 5.07 -4.95 14.28
CA GLY A 152 4.87 -4.16 13.07
C GLY A 152 3.52 -4.42 12.42
N LEU A 153 2.83 -3.39 11.94
CA LEU A 153 1.69 -3.53 11.03
C LEU A 153 1.97 -2.80 9.72
N THR A 154 1.67 -3.43 8.59
CA THR A 154 1.87 -2.80 7.27
C THR A 154 0.91 -3.34 6.22
N ALA A 155 0.66 -2.58 5.15
CA ALA A 155 0.05 -3.12 3.93
C ALA A 155 1.06 -3.79 3.00
N THR A 156 2.33 -3.46 3.15
CA THR A 156 3.38 -3.74 2.18
C THR A 156 4.61 -4.23 2.93
N PRO A 157 4.91 -5.54 2.99
CA PRO A 157 6.01 -6.09 3.80
C PRO A 157 7.39 -5.89 3.17
N PHE A 158 7.54 -4.89 2.32
CA PHE A 158 8.76 -4.62 1.59
C PHE A 158 9.02 -3.12 1.48
N ARG A 159 10.28 -2.78 1.30
CA ARG A 159 10.76 -1.43 1.05
C ARG A 159 11.18 -1.30 -0.41
N LEU A 160 11.07 -0.07 -0.91
CA LEU A 160 11.63 0.30 -2.21
C LEU A 160 13.14 0.04 -2.29
N LYS A 161 13.84 0.27 -1.17
CA LYS A 161 15.24 -0.10 -0.97
C LYS A 161 15.35 -1.17 0.10
N GLY A 162 16.02 -2.28 -0.21
CA GLY A 162 16.36 -3.31 0.79
C GLY A 162 15.42 -4.52 0.85
N GLY A 163 14.37 -4.57 0.03
CA GLY A 163 13.51 -5.76 -0.08
C GLY A 163 12.58 -5.94 1.13
N LEU A 164 12.38 -7.18 1.57
CA LEU A 164 11.48 -7.52 2.67
C LEU A 164 11.88 -6.84 3.99
N ILE A 165 10.88 -6.41 4.76
CA ILE A 165 11.10 -5.74 6.06
C ILE A 165 11.29 -6.72 7.22
N CYS A 166 10.81 -7.96 7.05
CA CYS A 166 10.93 -9.03 8.02
C CYS A 166 12.14 -9.91 7.66
N LYS A 167 13.21 -9.80 8.44
CA LYS A 167 14.43 -10.61 8.32
C LYS A 167 15.07 -10.81 9.70
N PRO A 168 15.85 -11.87 9.94
CA PRO A 168 16.52 -12.09 11.23
C PRO A 168 17.33 -10.89 11.73
N GLU A 169 17.99 -10.17 10.82
CA GLU A 169 18.81 -8.99 11.11
C GLU A 169 18.04 -7.66 11.24
N ASN A 170 16.75 -7.64 10.89
CA ASN A 170 15.92 -6.44 10.96
C ASN A 170 15.26 -6.28 12.33
N ILE A 171 14.68 -5.09 12.58
CA ILE A 171 13.85 -4.86 13.77
C ILE A 171 12.66 -5.82 13.80
N LEU A 172 12.01 -6.04 12.66
CA LEU A 172 10.93 -7.02 12.51
C LEU A 172 11.53 -8.28 11.89
N ASN A 173 11.19 -9.43 12.45
CA ASN A 173 11.88 -10.67 12.13
C ASN A 173 11.03 -11.61 11.28
N GLU A 174 9.73 -11.66 11.52
CA GLU A 174 8.84 -12.64 10.91
C GLU A 174 7.47 -12.03 10.63
N ILE A 175 6.84 -12.43 9.52
CA ILE A 175 5.44 -12.14 9.26
C ILE A 175 4.61 -13.23 9.95
N CYS A 176 3.97 -12.91 11.07
CA CYS A 176 3.16 -13.88 11.81
C CYS A 176 1.76 -14.07 11.21
N TYR A 177 1.30 -13.09 10.42
CA TYR A 177 0.00 -13.14 9.75
C TYR A 177 0.03 -12.28 8.47
N GLU A 178 -0.50 -12.82 7.37
CA GLU A 178 -0.63 -12.11 6.10
C GLU A 178 -1.95 -12.46 5.41
N THR A 179 -2.64 -11.44 4.89
CA THR A 179 -3.74 -11.64 3.92
C THR A 179 -3.52 -10.82 2.66
N GLY A 180 -3.97 -11.37 1.53
CA GLY A 180 -3.84 -10.72 0.22
C GLY A 180 -5.03 -9.84 -0.14
N LEU A 181 -4.81 -8.88 -1.04
CA LEU A 181 -5.88 -8.04 -1.61
C LEU A 181 -6.97 -8.89 -2.29
N LYS A 182 -6.58 -9.90 -3.07
CA LYS A 182 -7.49 -10.82 -3.77
C LYS A 182 -8.43 -11.52 -2.81
N GLU A 183 -7.88 -12.11 -1.76
CA GLU A 183 -8.64 -12.86 -0.75
C GLU A 183 -9.68 -11.96 -0.07
N MET A 184 -9.27 -10.75 0.32
CA MET A 184 -10.14 -9.79 0.99
C MET A 184 -11.26 -9.26 0.08
N ILE A 185 -11.02 -9.16 -1.23
CA ILE A 185 -12.08 -8.86 -2.21
C ILE A 185 -13.03 -10.06 -2.35
N GLN A 186 -12.51 -11.28 -2.48
CA GLN A 186 -13.32 -12.49 -2.65
C GLN A 186 -14.21 -12.79 -1.44
N GLN A 187 -13.71 -12.53 -0.24
CA GLN A 187 -14.48 -12.65 1.01
C GLN A 187 -15.45 -11.49 1.25
N GLY A 188 -15.52 -10.50 0.33
CA GLY A 188 -16.44 -9.37 0.43
C GLY A 188 -16.04 -8.33 1.49
N TYR A 189 -14.80 -8.35 1.98
CA TYR A 189 -14.30 -7.38 2.94
C TYR A 189 -13.78 -6.09 2.30
N LEU A 190 -13.46 -6.13 1.00
CA LEU A 190 -13.07 -5.01 0.15
C LEU A 190 -13.91 -4.97 -1.13
N SER A 191 -14.09 -3.76 -1.68
CA SER A 191 -14.74 -3.55 -2.97
C SER A 191 -13.88 -4.11 -4.12
N PRO A 192 -14.48 -4.74 -5.13
CA PRO A 192 -13.79 -5.14 -6.36
C PRO A 192 -13.06 -3.96 -7.02
N LEU A 193 -11.87 -4.23 -7.56
CA LEU A 193 -11.08 -3.28 -8.33
C LEU A 193 -11.16 -3.62 -9.82
N ILE A 194 -11.48 -2.62 -10.64
CA ILE A 194 -11.49 -2.74 -12.10
C ILE A 194 -10.42 -1.79 -12.64
N SER A 195 -9.36 -2.34 -13.23
CA SER A 195 -8.20 -1.55 -13.68
C SER A 195 -8.22 -1.29 -15.19
N ARG A 196 -8.01 -0.04 -15.61
CA ARG A 196 -7.87 0.35 -17.03
C ARG A 196 -6.66 1.24 -17.25
N ALA A 197 -6.00 1.04 -18.39
CA ALA A 197 -4.94 1.93 -18.86
C ALA A 197 -5.50 3.15 -19.59
N GLY A 198 -4.72 4.22 -19.63
CA GLY A 198 -4.98 5.34 -20.53
C GLY A 198 -4.80 4.98 -22.01
N ARG A 199 -5.48 5.72 -22.89
CA ARG A 199 -5.25 5.63 -24.35
C ARG A 199 -3.90 6.20 -24.77
N ALA A 200 -3.56 7.37 -24.24
CA ALA A 200 -2.27 8.01 -24.46
C ALA A 200 -1.27 7.50 -23.42
N GLU A 201 -0.06 7.19 -23.87
CA GLU A 201 1.03 6.70 -23.02
C GLU A 201 2.12 7.77 -22.92
N ALA A 202 2.56 8.05 -21.70
CA ALA A 202 3.73 8.89 -21.47
C ALA A 202 5.00 8.15 -21.91
N ASN A 203 5.97 8.88 -22.47
CA ASN A 203 7.30 8.32 -22.70
C ASN A 203 8.09 8.30 -21.38
N LEU A 204 8.26 7.10 -20.83
CA LEU A 204 8.93 6.89 -19.54
C LEU A 204 10.30 6.21 -19.67
N ALA A 205 10.79 5.99 -20.90
CA ALA A 205 11.96 5.17 -21.16
C ALA A 205 13.27 5.75 -20.57
N ASN A 206 13.33 7.08 -20.43
CA ASN A 206 14.54 7.80 -20.01
C ASN A 206 14.47 8.30 -18.56
N LEU A 207 13.51 7.82 -17.76
CA LEU A 207 13.42 8.22 -16.36
C LEU A 207 14.53 7.55 -15.54
N HIS A 208 15.32 8.36 -14.86
CA HIS A 208 16.35 7.90 -13.96
C HIS A 208 15.76 7.53 -12.59
N ILE A 209 16.42 6.58 -11.93
CA ILE A 209 16.04 6.13 -10.59
C ILE A 209 17.05 6.69 -9.59
N ARG A 210 16.56 7.52 -8.66
CA ARG A 210 17.33 7.97 -7.50
C ARG A 210 16.72 7.39 -6.24
N GLY A 211 17.52 6.54 -5.60
CA GLY A 211 17.10 5.94 -4.35
C GLY A 211 15.91 4.99 -4.48
N GLY A 212 15.85 4.23 -5.57
CA GLY A 212 14.80 3.25 -5.82
C GLY A 212 13.50 3.84 -6.37
N GLU A 213 13.32 5.17 -6.38
CA GLU A 213 12.18 5.86 -7.01
C GLU A 213 12.63 6.65 -8.25
N PHE A 214 11.71 6.92 -9.18
CA PHE A 214 11.98 7.84 -10.27
C PHE A 214 12.27 9.27 -9.77
N ILE A 215 13.14 10.00 -10.46
CA ILE A 215 13.41 11.40 -10.14
C ILE A 215 12.15 12.25 -10.37
N SER A 216 11.69 12.93 -9.31
CA SER A 216 10.42 13.68 -9.31
C SER A 216 10.31 14.70 -10.44
N ASP A 217 11.39 15.42 -10.74
CA ASP A 217 11.39 16.48 -11.76
C ASP A 217 11.27 15.90 -13.17
N GLU A 218 11.91 14.76 -13.44
CA GLU A 218 11.80 14.06 -14.73
C GLU A 218 10.39 13.47 -14.90
N VAL A 219 9.82 12.93 -13.83
CA VAL A 219 8.43 12.45 -13.82
C VAL A 219 7.45 13.60 -14.08
N ALA A 220 7.69 14.76 -13.47
CA ALA A 220 6.88 15.95 -13.71
C ALA A 220 6.93 16.38 -15.19
N ALA A 221 8.14 16.49 -15.75
CA ALA A 221 8.33 16.88 -17.15
C ALA A 221 7.72 15.87 -18.15
N ALA A 222 7.80 14.57 -17.85
CA ALA A 222 7.24 13.53 -18.71
C ALA A 222 5.70 13.47 -18.68
N MET A 223 5.09 13.82 -17.54
CA MET A 223 3.64 13.73 -17.35
C MET A 223 2.91 15.04 -17.64
N ASP A 224 3.54 16.19 -17.42
CA ASP A 224 2.91 17.52 -17.56
C ASP A 224 3.03 18.06 -19.00
N ASN A 225 2.53 17.29 -19.95
CA ASN A 225 2.45 17.67 -21.36
C ASN A 225 0.99 17.94 -21.73
N ASP A 226 0.69 19.09 -22.34
CA ASP A 226 -0.70 19.52 -22.64
C ASP A 226 -1.52 18.48 -23.41
N ALA A 227 -0.93 17.84 -24.44
CA ALA A 227 -1.64 16.82 -25.21
C ALA A 227 -1.95 15.57 -24.37
N LEU A 228 -0.99 15.14 -23.54
CA LEU A 228 -1.15 13.99 -22.65
C LEU A 228 -2.17 14.28 -21.54
N VAL A 229 -2.04 15.42 -20.85
CA VAL A 229 -2.96 15.84 -19.78
C VAL A 229 -4.36 16.06 -20.33
N THR A 230 -4.50 16.70 -21.50
CA THR A 230 -5.79 16.91 -22.16
C THR A 230 -6.46 15.58 -22.51
N SER A 231 -5.71 14.63 -23.09
CA SER A 231 -6.21 13.30 -23.43
C SER A 231 -6.65 12.53 -22.18
N ALA A 232 -5.81 12.49 -21.15
CA ALA A 232 -6.09 11.79 -19.91
C ALA A 232 -7.29 12.39 -19.17
N CYS A 233 -7.38 13.72 -19.02
CA CYS A 233 -8.47 14.39 -18.33
C CYS A 233 -9.82 14.18 -19.04
N ARG A 234 -9.83 14.21 -20.38
CA ARG A 234 -11.04 13.90 -21.16
C ARG A 234 -11.52 12.47 -20.89
N GLU A 235 -10.60 11.50 -20.95
CA GLU A 235 -10.91 10.10 -20.69
C GLU A 235 -11.36 9.85 -19.24
N ILE A 236 -10.71 10.49 -18.25
CA ILE A 236 -11.13 10.44 -16.84
C ILE A 236 -12.58 10.90 -16.70
N VAL A 237 -12.94 12.05 -17.30
CA VAL A 237 -14.31 12.58 -17.21
C VAL A 237 -15.32 11.65 -17.89
N GLU A 238 -14.96 11.05 -19.03
CA GLU A 238 -15.80 10.07 -19.73
C GLU A 238 -16.02 8.78 -18.93
N LEU A 239 -14.94 8.17 -18.42
CA LEU A 239 -14.98 6.90 -17.70
C LEU A 239 -15.55 7.02 -16.29
N THR A 240 -15.64 8.23 -15.74
CA THR A 240 -16.14 8.46 -14.38
C THR A 240 -17.53 9.09 -14.35
N ARG A 241 -18.28 9.12 -15.47
CA ARG A 241 -19.63 9.72 -15.51
C ARG A 241 -20.58 9.15 -14.46
N ASP A 242 -20.55 7.84 -14.27
CA ASP A 242 -21.33 7.05 -13.29
C ASP A 242 -20.72 7.02 -11.88
N ARG A 243 -19.50 7.57 -11.71
CA ARG A 243 -18.78 7.63 -10.44
C ARG A 243 -19.03 8.93 -9.69
N LYS A 244 -18.97 8.87 -8.36
CA LYS A 244 -19.31 9.97 -7.45
C LYS A 244 -18.08 10.63 -6.84
N SER A 245 -16.99 9.90 -6.62
CA SER A 245 -15.82 10.37 -5.87
C SER A 245 -14.52 9.83 -6.48
N VAL A 246 -13.84 10.71 -7.23
CA VAL A 246 -12.65 10.43 -8.03
C VAL A 246 -11.42 11.05 -7.36
N LEU A 247 -10.53 10.21 -6.84
CA LEU A 247 -9.27 10.61 -6.24
C LEU A 247 -8.14 10.51 -7.26
N ILE A 248 -7.38 11.59 -7.46
CA ILE A 248 -6.38 11.72 -8.51
C ILE A 248 -5.00 11.98 -7.90
N PHE A 249 -4.03 11.13 -8.22
CA PHE A 249 -2.64 11.27 -7.82
C PHE A 249 -1.81 11.80 -8.98
N THR A 250 -1.20 12.97 -8.81
CA THR A 250 -0.43 13.66 -9.85
C THR A 250 1.08 13.65 -9.55
N ALA A 251 1.86 14.07 -10.54
CA ALA A 251 3.33 14.03 -10.49
C ALA A 251 3.96 15.16 -9.68
N SER A 252 3.45 16.38 -9.83
CA SER A 252 3.97 17.61 -9.23
C SER A 252 2.81 18.55 -8.87
N VAL A 253 3.12 19.64 -8.17
CA VAL A 253 2.11 20.68 -7.85
C VAL A 253 1.57 21.32 -9.14
N ASP A 254 2.43 21.62 -10.11
CA ASP A 254 2.00 22.28 -11.35
C ASP A 254 1.20 21.33 -12.24
N HIS A 255 1.62 20.07 -12.36
CA HIS A 255 0.81 19.04 -13.01
C HIS A 255 -0.55 18.88 -12.31
N CYS A 256 -0.60 19.00 -10.98
CA CYS A 256 -1.86 18.97 -10.22
C CYS A 256 -2.81 20.10 -10.61
N LYS A 257 -2.29 21.33 -10.72
CA LYS A 257 -3.07 22.51 -11.16
C LYS A 257 -3.57 22.35 -12.59
N HIS A 258 -2.70 21.92 -13.50
CA HIS A 258 -3.03 21.70 -14.89
C HIS A 258 -4.13 20.64 -15.06
N VAL A 259 -4.02 19.51 -14.35
CA VAL A 259 -5.07 18.47 -14.33
C VAL A 259 -6.39 19.00 -13.79
N ALA A 260 -6.36 19.77 -12.69
CA ALA A 260 -7.57 20.33 -12.11
C ALA A 260 -8.29 21.29 -13.07
N GLU A 261 -7.53 22.16 -13.75
CA GLU A 261 -8.05 23.08 -14.78
C GLU A 261 -8.73 22.31 -15.93
N LYS A 262 -8.06 21.29 -16.49
CA LYS A 262 -8.60 20.51 -17.60
C LYS A 262 -9.83 19.69 -17.19
N ILE A 263 -9.82 19.08 -16.01
CA ILE A 263 -11.00 18.35 -15.49
C ILE A 263 -12.17 19.30 -15.30
N GLN A 264 -11.93 20.49 -14.76
CA GLN A 264 -12.99 21.49 -14.59
C GLN A 264 -13.55 21.94 -15.94
N ALA A 265 -12.69 22.19 -16.92
CA ALA A 265 -13.10 22.55 -18.28
C ALA A 265 -13.94 21.46 -18.97
N PHE A 266 -13.60 20.17 -18.82
CA PHE A 266 -14.32 19.07 -19.47
C PHE A 266 -15.56 18.59 -18.71
N SER A 267 -15.56 18.66 -17.38
CA SER A 267 -16.66 18.13 -16.56
C SER A 267 -17.67 19.19 -16.15
N GLY A 268 -17.31 20.47 -16.20
CA GLY A 268 -18.09 21.58 -15.61
C GLY A 268 -18.19 21.51 -14.08
N LYS A 269 -17.41 20.64 -13.42
CA LYS A 269 -17.38 20.47 -11.97
C LYS A 269 -16.03 20.88 -11.42
N GLU A 270 -16.04 21.43 -10.22
CA GLU A 270 -14.81 21.74 -9.48
C GLU A 270 -13.94 20.49 -9.29
N CYS A 271 -12.63 20.67 -9.52
CA CYS A 271 -11.60 19.72 -9.14
C CYS A 271 -10.72 20.39 -8.07
N ALA A 272 -10.93 20.05 -6.79
CA ALA A 272 -10.13 20.65 -5.74
C ALA A 272 -8.74 20.02 -5.68
N ILE A 273 -7.77 20.76 -5.14
CA ILE A 273 -6.38 20.35 -5.05
C ILE A 273 -5.94 20.32 -3.59
N VAL A 274 -5.20 19.27 -3.20
CA VAL A 274 -4.49 19.21 -1.92
C VAL A 274 -3.00 18.98 -2.16
N THR A 275 -2.18 19.92 -1.69
CA THR A 275 -0.70 19.86 -1.72
C THR A 275 -0.12 20.02 -0.32
N GLY A 276 1.21 19.94 -0.21
CA GLY A 276 1.92 20.21 1.05
C GLY A 276 1.63 21.60 1.63
N ASP A 277 1.37 22.58 0.76
CA ASP A 277 1.15 23.98 1.13
C ASP A 277 -0.31 24.30 1.46
N THR A 278 -1.26 23.39 1.18
CA THR A 278 -2.67 23.58 1.53
C THR A 278 -2.83 23.71 3.04
N SER A 279 -3.45 24.80 3.49
CA SER A 279 -3.63 25.09 4.92
C SER A 279 -4.46 24.01 5.62
N PRO A 280 -4.28 23.77 6.93
CA PRO A 280 -5.03 22.74 7.65
C PRO A 280 -6.56 22.92 7.58
N ALA A 281 -7.04 24.17 7.66
CA ALA A 281 -8.47 24.47 7.59
C ALA A 281 -9.05 24.18 6.21
N GLU A 282 -8.37 24.63 5.15
CA GLU A 282 -8.75 24.37 3.76
C GLU A 282 -8.71 22.86 3.44
N ARG A 283 -7.65 22.17 3.87
CA ARG A 283 -7.53 20.71 3.72
C ARG A 283 -8.69 19.98 4.38
N ALA A 284 -9.04 20.36 5.61
CA ALA A 284 -10.16 19.74 6.34
C ALA A 284 -11.50 19.96 5.62
N GLU A 285 -11.73 21.16 5.08
CA GLU A 285 -12.91 21.47 4.28
C GLU A 285 -12.99 20.66 2.98
N ILE A 286 -11.92 20.66 2.18
CA ILE A 286 -11.85 19.90 0.91
C ILE A 286 -12.10 18.42 1.17
N ILE A 287 -11.46 17.85 2.21
CA ILE A 287 -11.64 16.45 2.60
C ILE A 287 -13.09 16.20 3.03
N ALA A 288 -13.71 17.10 3.81
CA ALA A 288 -15.11 16.96 4.21
C ALA A 288 -16.05 16.94 2.99
N ARG A 289 -15.86 17.86 2.03
CA ARG A 289 -16.63 17.92 0.79
C ARG A 289 -16.44 16.69 -0.07
N PHE A 290 -15.21 16.18 -0.19
CA PHE A 290 -14.92 14.94 -0.92
C PHE A 290 -15.57 13.71 -0.29
N LYS A 291 -15.71 13.69 1.05
CA LYS A 291 -16.49 12.66 1.77
C LYS A 291 -18.01 12.79 1.62
N GLY A 292 -18.48 13.70 0.77
CA GLY A 292 -19.91 13.88 0.49
C GLY A 292 -20.61 14.93 1.35
N LYS A 293 -19.90 15.67 2.22
CA LYS A 293 -20.52 16.69 3.06
C LYS A 293 -20.81 17.97 2.27
N PHE A 294 -22.03 18.48 2.43
CA PHE A 294 -22.37 19.85 2.03
C PHE A 294 -21.90 20.82 3.13
N ILE A 295 -21.21 21.89 2.75
CA ILE A 295 -20.79 22.94 3.70
C ILE A 295 -21.73 24.12 3.50
N PRO A 296 -22.57 24.49 4.49
CA PRO A 296 -23.45 25.64 4.39
C PRO A 296 -22.64 26.93 4.32
N ALA A 297 -23.26 27.97 3.76
CA ALA A 297 -22.70 29.32 3.80
C ALA A 297 -22.50 29.77 5.25
N ASP A 298 -21.33 30.33 5.57
CA ASP A 298 -21.16 31.13 6.78
C ASP A 298 -21.55 32.60 6.50
N LEU A 299 -21.34 33.50 7.48
CA LEU A 299 -21.70 34.92 7.37
C LEU A 299 -21.14 35.65 6.14
N PHE A 300 -20.07 35.13 5.51
CA PHE A 300 -19.39 35.78 4.39
C PHE A 300 -19.13 34.84 3.20
N GLY A 301 -19.53 33.57 3.29
CA GLY A 301 -19.17 32.51 2.37
C GLY A 301 -20.29 32.10 1.44
N THR A 302 -19.93 31.34 0.40
CA THR A 302 -20.89 30.66 -0.47
C THR A 302 -21.06 29.21 0.00
N PRO A 303 -22.27 28.63 -0.18
CA PRO A 303 -22.47 27.22 0.13
C PRO A 303 -21.61 26.36 -0.80
N LYS A 304 -20.89 25.39 -0.24
CA LYS A 304 -19.98 24.53 -1.01
C LYS A 304 -20.54 23.12 -1.13
N PRO A 305 -20.88 22.66 -2.35
CA PRO A 305 -21.44 21.33 -2.54
C PRO A 305 -20.39 20.22 -2.35
N PRO A 306 -20.84 18.96 -2.22
CA PRO A 306 -19.98 17.79 -2.27
C PRO A 306 -19.05 17.79 -3.48
N LEU A 307 -17.81 17.38 -3.27
CA LEU A 307 -16.78 17.40 -4.29
C LEU A 307 -16.67 16.03 -4.97
N LYS A 308 -16.70 16.03 -6.31
CA LYS A 308 -16.50 14.81 -7.11
C LYS A 308 -15.03 14.51 -7.38
N PHE A 309 -14.24 15.51 -7.77
CA PHE A 309 -12.85 15.32 -8.18
C PHE A 309 -11.90 15.94 -7.16
N LEU A 310 -10.94 15.17 -6.69
CA LEU A 310 -9.90 15.62 -5.76
C LEU A 310 -8.53 15.20 -6.28
N ALA A 311 -7.73 16.18 -6.69
CA ALA A 311 -6.35 15.98 -7.11
C ALA A 311 -5.37 16.23 -5.95
N ASN A 312 -4.31 15.43 -5.87
CA ASN A 312 -3.28 15.58 -4.85
C ASN A 312 -1.90 15.15 -5.33
N VAL A 313 -0.87 15.66 -4.66
CA VAL A 313 0.53 15.25 -4.84
C VAL A 313 1.15 14.97 -3.48
N ASN A 314 1.55 13.71 -3.23
CA ASN A 314 2.24 13.25 -2.00
C ASN A 314 1.50 13.47 -0.66
N VAL A 315 0.24 13.90 -0.64
CA VAL A 315 -0.48 14.18 0.63
C VAL A 315 -1.43 13.06 1.01
N LEU A 316 -2.28 12.60 0.08
CA LEU A 316 -3.37 11.67 0.38
C LEU A 316 -2.96 10.20 0.18
N THR A 317 -1.66 9.94 0.08
CA THR A 317 -1.08 8.61 -0.06
C THR A 317 -1.18 7.82 1.24
N CYS A 318 -1.10 8.47 2.41
CA CYS A 318 -1.21 7.90 3.75
C CYS A 318 -2.20 8.69 4.62
N GLY A 319 -2.82 8.05 5.62
CA GLY A 319 -3.73 8.72 6.57
C GLY A 319 -5.05 9.25 5.98
N PHE A 320 -5.32 9.02 4.69
CA PHE A 320 -6.57 9.41 4.05
C PHE A 320 -7.63 8.31 4.11
N ASP A 321 -8.80 8.65 4.67
CA ASP A 321 -9.93 7.74 4.88
C ASP A 321 -11.22 8.29 4.28
N ALA A 322 -11.52 7.90 3.04
CA ALA A 322 -12.76 8.24 2.33
C ALA A 322 -13.35 6.96 1.70
N PRO A 323 -14.15 6.18 2.44
CA PRO A 323 -14.74 4.92 1.95
C PRO A 323 -15.55 5.09 0.66
N ASN A 324 -16.16 6.26 0.47
CA ASN A 324 -16.94 6.64 -0.70
C ASN A 324 -16.13 6.77 -2.00
N THR A 325 -14.79 6.75 -1.95
CA THR A 325 -13.92 6.83 -3.15
C THR A 325 -14.23 5.65 -4.08
N ASP A 326 -14.86 5.89 -5.22
CA ASP A 326 -15.27 4.87 -6.19
C ASP A 326 -14.46 4.91 -7.49
N CYS A 327 -13.51 5.85 -7.61
CA CYS A 327 -12.46 5.84 -8.62
C CYS A 327 -11.13 6.37 -8.05
N VAL A 328 -10.03 5.71 -8.39
CA VAL A 328 -8.66 6.16 -8.15
C VAL A 328 -7.94 6.31 -9.48
N VAL A 329 -7.27 7.44 -9.68
CA VAL A 329 -6.53 7.77 -10.90
C VAL A 329 -5.05 7.97 -10.57
N MET A 330 -4.18 7.24 -11.25
CA MET A 330 -2.73 7.39 -11.19
C MET A 330 -2.22 8.12 -12.44
N LEU A 331 -2.05 9.44 -12.33
CA LEU A 331 -1.36 10.31 -13.30
C LEU A 331 0.12 10.48 -12.94
N ARG A 332 0.69 9.49 -12.26
CA ARG A 332 2.09 9.48 -11.86
C ARG A 332 2.68 8.09 -12.06
N PRO A 333 3.78 7.96 -12.83
CA PRO A 333 4.60 6.76 -12.80
C PRO A 333 5.36 6.67 -11.48
N THR A 334 5.38 5.48 -10.89
CA THR A 334 6.17 5.15 -9.70
C THR A 334 6.91 3.85 -9.91
N ASN A 335 8.15 3.81 -9.44
CA ASN A 335 8.93 2.59 -9.31
C ASN A 335 8.66 1.89 -7.97
N SER A 336 7.80 2.46 -7.12
CA SER A 336 7.41 1.92 -5.82
C SER A 336 6.13 1.08 -5.89
N PRO A 337 6.23 -0.27 -5.82
CA PRO A 337 5.05 -1.12 -5.71
C PRO A 337 4.25 -0.82 -4.45
N GLY A 338 4.92 -0.40 -3.37
CA GLY A 338 4.26 -0.08 -2.10
C GLY A 338 3.38 1.15 -2.21
N LEU A 339 3.87 2.21 -2.88
CA LEU A 339 3.11 3.42 -3.14
C LEU A 339 1.89 3.12 -4.02
N LEU A 340 2.07 2.29 -5.06
CA LEU A 340 0.98 1.86 -5.94
C LEU A 340 -0.14 1.15 -5.15
N ILE A 341 0.21 0.18 -4.29
CA ILE A 341 -0.75 -0.55 -3.44
C ILE A 341 -1.45 0.39 -2.46
N GLN A 342 -0.72 1.33 -1.85
CA GLN A 342 -1.30 2.30 -0.92
C GLN A 342 -2.31 3.22 -1.62
N CYS A 343 -1.96 3.76 -2.79
CA CYS A 343 -2.85 4.60 -3.59
C CYS A 343 -4.10 3.83 -4.04
N ALA A 344 -3.91 2.65 -4.64
CA ALA A 344 -5.03 1.79 -5.06
C ALA A 344 -5.94 1.42 -3.88
N GLY A 345 -5.34 1.13 -2.72
CA GLY A 345 -6.05 0.80 -1.49
C GLY A 345 -6.93 1.93 -0.93
N ARG A 346 -6.77 3.18 -1.38
CA ARG A 346 -7.71 4.26 -1.00
C ARG A 346 -9.11 4.03 -1.58
N GLY A 347 -9.20 3.32 -2.70
CA GLY A 347 -10.46 2.96 -3.36
C GLY A 347 -11.04 1.60 -2.98
N THR A 348 -10.37 0.77 -2.17
CA THR A 348 -10.85 -0.62 -1.92
C THR A 348 -11.85 -0.75 -0.78
N ARG A 349 -12.07 0.29 0.03
CA ARG A 349 -13.00 0.24 1.16
C ARG A 349 -14.45 0.11 0.67
N LEU A 350 -15.24 -0.70 1.37
CA LEU A 350 -16.69 -0.78 1.14
C LEU A 350 -17.36 0.55 1.52
N SER A 351 -18.38 0.94 0.75
CA SER A 351 -19.26 2.07 1.07
C SER A 351 -20.69 1.79 0.57
N PRO A 352 -21.41 0.84 1.20
CA PRO A 352 -22.78 0.52 0.81
C PRO A 352 -23.72 1.73 0.85
N GLU A 353 -23.49 2.65 1.79
CA GLU A 353 -24.26 3.88 1.97
C GLU A 353 -24.20 4.84 0.78
N THR A 354 -23.14 4.78 -0.02
CA THR A 354 -23.03 5.57 -1.26
C THR A 354 -23.46 4.81 -2.50
N GLY A 355 -23.84 3.54 -2.36
CA GLY A 355 -24.16 2.63 -3.47
C GLY A 355 -22.93 2.15 -4.24
N LYS A 356 -21.73 2.24 -3.64
CA LYS A 356 -20.49 1.83 -4.29
C LYS A 356 -20.43 0.31 -4.44
N SER A 357 -20.42 -0.17 -5.69
CA SER A 357 -20.31 -1.59 -6.04
C SER A 357 -18.89 -2.02 -6.41
N SER A 358 -18.08 -1.12 -6.95
CA SER A 358 -16.69 -1.36 -7.34
C SER A 358 -15.89 -0.07 -7.29
N CYS A 359 -14.55 -0.19 -7.32
CA CYS A 359 -13.66 0.93 -7.54
C CYS A 359 -12.99 0.80 -8.90
N LEU A 360 -13.12 1.85 -9.72
CA LEU A 360 -12.37 1.98 -10.96
C LEU A 360 -10.95 2.45 -10.65
N PHE A 361 -9.95 1.81 -11.23
CA PHE A 361 -8.54 2.20 -11.10
C PHE A 361 -8.01 2.57 -12.49
N LEU A 362 -7.76 3.86 -12.72
CA LEU A 362 -7.24 4.37 -13.99
C LEU A 362 -5.74 4.60 -13.89
N ASP A 363 -4.96 3.85 -14.65
CA ASP A 363 -3.50 3.91 -14.63
C ASP A 363 -2.94 4.54 -15.91
N TYR A 364 -2.56 5.80 -15.80
CA TYR A 364 -1.89 6.57 -16.86
C TYR A 364 -0.36 6.59 -16.70
N GLY A 365 0.16 6.13 -15.55
CA GLY A 365 1.60 6.06 -15.27
C GLY A 365 2.26 4.73 -15.67
N GLY A 366 1.51 3.81 -16.30
CA GLY A 366 2.00 2.49 -16.71
C GLY A 366 2.46 1.63 -15.52
N ASN A 367 1.88 1.82 -14.34
CA ASN A 367 2.32 1.21 -13.09
C ASN A 367 1.97 -0.28 -13.00
N ILE A 368 0.77 -0.68 -13.42
CA ILE A 368 0.34 -2.09 -13.41
C ILE A 368 1.11 -2.90 -14.46
N LEU A 369 1.43 -2.30 -15.62
CA LEU A 369 2.30 -2.98 -16.60
C LEU A 369 3.73 -3.13 -16.08
N ARG A 370 4.21 -2.19 -15.25
CA ARG A 370 5.55 -2.24 -14.64
C ARG A 370 5.65 -3.23 -13.48
N HIS A 371 4.67 -3.24 -12.58
CA HIS A 371 4.73 -3.99 -11.32
C HIS A 371 3.90 -5.27 -11.31
N GLY A 372 2.97 -5.41 -12.25
CA GLY A 372 1.99 -6.49 -12.32
C GLY A 372 0.62 -6.10 -11.75
N PRO A 373 -0.36 -7.01 -11.82
CA PRO A 373 -1.69 -6.79 -11.25
C PRO A 373 -1.61 -6.50 -9.75
N LEU A 374 -2.42 -5.55 -9.26
CA LEU A 374 -2.37 -5.04 -7.88
C LEU A 374 -2.45 -6.12 -6.79
N ASP A 375 -3.12 -7.23 -7.08
CA ASP A 375 -3.31 -8.37 -6.18
C ASP A 375 -2.19 -9.41 -6.25
N MET A 376 -1.26 -9.28 -7.20
CA MET A 376 -0.18 -10.22 -7.47
C MET A 376 1.20 -9.57 -7.48
N ILE A 377 1.32 -8.32 -7.00
CA ILE A 377 2.61 -7.63 -6.92
C ILE A 377 3.53 -8.39 -5.96
N LYS A 378 4.55 -9.04 -6.52
CA LYS A 378 5.64 -9.66 -5.77
C LYS A 378 6.90 -8.80 -5.92
N VAL A 379 7.49 -8.39 -4.81
CA VAL A 379 8.75 -7.65 -4.84
C VAL A 379 9.91 -8.64 -4.89
N LYS A 380 10.73 -8.50 -5.93
CA LYS A 380 11.95 -9.30 -6.12
C LYS A 380 13.00 -8.90 -5.09
N GLU A 381 13.74 -9.87 -4.56
CA GLU A 381 14.87 -9.57 -3.69
C GLU A 381 16.04 -8.97 -4.49
N PRO A 382 16.79 -8.01 -3.90
CA PRO A 382 18.01 -7.49 -4.52
C PRO A 382 18.97 -8.64 -4.84
N GLY A 383 19.40 -8.77 -6.10
CA GLY A 383 20.33 -9.82 -6.54
C GLY A 383 19.68 -11.06 -7.17
N SER A 384 18.35 -11.21 -7.08
CA SER A 384 17.64 -12.11 -8.00
C SER A 384 17.79 -11.54 -9.42
N GLY A 385 18.20 -12.38 -10.40
CA GLY A 385 18.52 -11.93 -11.77
C GLY A 385 17.40 -11.12 -12.43
N LYS A 386 17.63 -10.56 -13.64
CA LYS A 386 16.60 -9.84 -14.42
C LYS A 386 15.39 -10.76 -14.65
N GLY A 387 14.48 -10.82 -13.69
CA GLY A 387 13.29 -11.66 -13.80
C GLY A 387 12.44 -11.11 -14.93
N GLY A 388 11.72 -11.99 -15.61
CA GLY A 388 10.87 -11.63 -16.75
C GLY A 388 9.88 -10.51 -16.44
N ASP A 389 9.30 -9.98 -17.52
CA ASP A 389 8.30 -8.92 -17.50
C ASP A 389 7.19 -9.22 -16.47
N ALA A 390 6.69 -8.17 -15.82
CA ALA A 390 5.58 -8.33 -14.90
C ALA A 390 4.41 -9.00 -15.63
N PRO A 391 3.68 -9.93 -14.98
CA PRO A 391 2.70 -10.75 -15.67
C PRO A 391 1.38 -10.00 -15.89
N ALA A 392 1.44 -8.84 -16.55
CA ALA A 392 0.31 -7.99 -16.88
C ALA A 392 0.27 -7.74 -18.40
N LYS A 393 -0.94 -7.53 -18.94
CA LYS A 393 -1.16 -7.10 -20.31
C LYS A 393 -2.37 -6.17 -20.41
N LYS A 394 -2.37 -5.35 -21.46
CA LYS A 394 -3.46 -4.42 -21.79
C LYS A 394 -4.41 -5.07 -22.81
N CYS A 395 -5.71 -5.05 -22.54
CA CYS A 395 -6.71 -5.44 -23.52
C CYS A 395 -6.76 -4.41 -24.66
N PRO A 396 -6.65 -4.81 -25.94
CA PRO A 396 -6.67 -3.85 -27.06
C PRO A 396 -8.06 -3.23 -27.28
N GLN A 397 -9.14 -3.88 -26.83
CA GLN A 397 -10.51 -3.42 -27.04
C GLN A 397 -11.00 -2.47 -25.94
N CYS A 398 -10.85 -2.84 -24.68
CA CYS A 398 -11.40 -2.08 -23.54
C CYS A 398 -10.34 -1.45 -22.63
N LEU A 399 -9.05 -1.64 -22.94
CA LEU A 399 -7.91 -1.15 -22.17
C LEU A 399 -7.82 -1.68 -20.74
N ALA A 400 -8.57 -2.73 -20.40
CA ALA A 400 -8.44 -3.41 -19.13
C ALA A 400 -7.02 -3.92 -18.91
N LEU A 401 -6.49 -3.70 -17.71
CA LEU A 401 -5.16 -4.16 -17.29
C LEU A 401 -5.34 -5.47 -16.51
N ILE A 402 -4.91 -6.58 -17.11
CA ILE A 402 -5.21 -7.93 -16.62
C ILE A 402 -3.96 -8.80 -16.59
N HIS A 403 -4.02 -9.94 -15.90
CA HIS A 403 -2.89 -10.87 -15.84
C HIS A 403 -2.56 -11.44 -17.23
N ALA A 404 -1.27 -11.62 -17.54
CA ALA A 404 -0.80 -12.06 -18.85
C ALA A 404 -1.33 -13.45 -19.27
N GLY A 405 -1.70 -14.28 -18.28
CA GLY A 405 -2.23 -15.64 -18.47
C GLY A 405 -3.70 -15.72 -18.93
N TYR A 406 -4.47 -14.63 -18.91
CA TYR A 406 -5.88 -14.68 -19.35
C TYR A 406 -5.98 -14.96 -20.86
N THR A 407 -6.76 -15.96 -21.27
CA THR A 407 -7.02 -16.27 -22.70
C THR A 407 -8.12 -15.39 -23.29
N ALA A 408 -9.03 -14.89 -22.46
CA ALA A 408 -10.04 -13.89 -22.82
C ALA A 408 -10.08 -12.75 -21.79
N CYS A 409 -10.44 -11.55 -22.23
CA CYS A 409 -10.57 -10.40 -21.34
C CYS A 409 -11.80 -10.57 -20.42
N PRO A 410 -11.64 -10.57 -19.08
CA PRO A 410 -12.75 -10.73 -18.15
C PRO A 410 -13.76 -9.57 -18.20
N GLU A 411 -13.35 -8.40 -18.71
CA GLU A 411 -14.19 -7.20 -18.77
C GLU A 411 -15.05 -7.12 -20.04
N CYS A 412 -14.50 -7.51 -21.21
CA CYS A 412 -15.18 -7.32 -22.49
C CYS A 412 -15.27 -8.58 -23.36
N GLY A 413 -14.71 -9.71 -22.93
CA GLY A 413 -14.74 -10.98 -23.66
C GLY A 413 -13.76 -11.09 -24.83
N TYR A 414 -12.89 -10.08 -25.06
CA TYR A 414 -11.90 -10.13 -26.13
C TYR A 414 -10.99 -11.36 -26.01
N VAL A 415 -10.96 -12.22 -27.02
CA VAL A 415 -10.10 -13.42 -27.06
C VAL A 415 -8.70 -13.02 -27.51
N PHE A 416 -7.70 -13.29 -26.69
CA PHE A 416 -6.32 -13.00 -27.03
C PHE A 416 -5.78 -14.05 -28.00
N PRO A 417 -4.95 -13.66 -28.98
CA PRO A 417 -4.28 -14.63 -29.83
C PRO A 417 -3.45 -15.59 -28.94
N PRO A 418 -3.40 -16.89 -29.28
CA PRO A 418 -2.55 -17.83 -28.58
C PRO A 418 -1.12 -17.31 -28.59
N LYS A 419 -0.41 -17.45 -27.46
CA LYS A 419 1.02 -17.12 -27.43
C LYS A 419 1.71 -18.03 -28.43
N GLU A 420 2.48 -17.44 -29.35
CA GLU A 420 3.46 -18.20 -30.11
C GLU A 420 4.31 -18.95 -29.07
N SER A 421 4.30 -20.28 -29.13
CA SER A 421 5.21 -21.07 -28.32
C SER A 421 6.60 -20.64 -28.74
N ASN A 422 7.34 -19.99 -27.83
CA ASN A 422 8.79 -20.03 -27.96
C ASN A 422 9.14 -21.52 -27.92
N ASP A 423 9.50 -22.07 -29.09
CA ASP A 423 9.92 -23.45 -29.32
C ASP A 423 11.18 -23.76 -28.49
N LYS A 424 11.00 -23.91 -27.19
CA LYS A 424 11.92 -24.56 -26.25
C LYS A 424 11.28 -25.82 -25.64
N MET A 425 10.14 -26.25 -26.17
CA MET A 425 9.67 -27.62 -26.00
C MET A 425 10.06 -28.37 -27.27
N THR A 426 11.16 -29.13 -27.21
CA THR A 426 11.45 -30.15 -28.20
C THR A 426 10.26 -31.10 -28.30
N GLN A 427 9.90 -31.53 -29.51
CA GLN A 427 8.82 -32.51 -29.74
C GLN A 427 9.09 -33.89 -29.11
N THR A 428 10.26 -34.08 -28.51
CA THR A 428 10.61 -35.26 -27.72
C THR A 428 10.32 -35.03 -26.25
N ALA A 429 9.53 -35.94 -25.68
CA ALA A 429 9.33 -36.02 -24.23
C ALA A 429 10.69 -36.23 -23.54
N SER A 430 10.92 -35.49 -22.46
CA SER A 430 12.07 -35.71 -21.58
C SER A 430 12.01 -37.13 -21.01
N SER A 431 13.11 -37.87 -21.10
CA SER A 431 13.27 -39.18 -20.45
C SER A 431 13.62 -39.07 -18.96
N ALA A 432 13.74 -37.85 -18.41
CA ALA A 432 14.09 -37.65 -17.01
C ALA A 432 12.92 -38.01 -16.07
N GLY A 433 13.21 -38.82 -15.05
CA GLY A 433 12.26 -39.21 -14.01
C GLY A 433 11.50 -38.03 -13.40
N VAL A 434 10.19 -38.22 -13.20
CA VAL A 434 9.25 -37.18 -12.77
C VAL A 434 9.36 -36.88 -11.26
N ILE A 435 10.12 -37.70 -10.51
CA ILE A 435 10.22 -37.65 -9.05
C ILE A 435 11.69 -37.48 -8.62
N SER A 436 11.96 -36.58 -7.69
CA SER A 436 13.30 -36.38 -7.11
C SER A 436 13.80 -37.66 -6.43
N GLY A 437 14.90 -38.24 -6.92
CA GLY A 437 15.55 -39.42 -6.34
C GLY A 437 15.45 -40.70 -7.18
N GLN A 438 14.82 -40.68 -8.36
CA GLN A 438 14.96 -41.78 -9.32
C GLN A 438 16.40 -41.81 -9.90
N VAL A 439 17.09 -42.92 -9.72
CA VAL A 439 18.36 -43.22 -10.38
C VAL A 439 18.04 -43.99 -11.65
N ASP A 440 18.28 -43.37 -12.80
CA ASP A 440 18.13 -44.02 -14.09
C ASP A 440 19.42 -44.78 -14.43
N TYR A 441 19.33 -46.10 -14.55
CA TYR A 441 20.40 -46.93 -15.09
C TYR A 441 20.32 -46.89 -16.61
N THR A 442 21.43 -46.57 -17.25
CA THR A 442 21.58 -46.71 -18.70
C THR A 442 22.47 -47.89 -18.96
N ASP A 443 21.89 -49.00 -19.40
CA ASP A 443 22.63 -50.16 -19.85
C ASP A 443 23.20 -49.88 -21.24
N TYR A 444 24.52 -50.00 -21.37
CA TYR A 444 25.20 -49.92 -22.66
C TYR A 444 25.64 -51.32 -23.08
N GLU A 445 25.44 -51.64 -24.35
CA GLU A 445 26.02 -52.84 -24.94
C GLU A 445 27.53 -52.66 -25.07
N VAL A 446 28.30 -53.50 -24.38
CA VAL A 446 29.77 -53.49 -24.48
C VAL A 446 30.15 -54.20 -25.78
N LEU A 447 30.48 -53.41 -26.80
CA LEU A 447 30.81 -53.94 -28.13
C LEU A 447 32.23 -54.52 -28.20
N ASP A 448 33.17 -54.01 -27.40
CA ASP A 448 34.55 -54.53 -27.33
C ASP A 448 35.24 -54.11 -26.02
N VAL A 449 36.24 -54.88 -25.60
CA VAL A 449 37.08 -54.58 -24.41
C VAL A 449 38.53 -54.85 -24.74
N TYR A 450 39.37 -53.82 -24.65
CA TYR A 450 40.81 -53.93 -24.83
C TYR A 450 41.57 -53.44 -23.60
N TYR A 451 42.65 -54.16 -23.29
CA TYR A 451 43.56 -53.84 -22.20
C TYR A 451 44.91 -53.43 -22.79
N CYS A 452 45.45 -52.29 -22.35
CA CYS A 452 46.85 -51.95 -22.58
C CYS A 452 47.62 -52.07 -21.26
N VAL A 453 48.82 -52.63 -21.32
CA VAL A 453 49.79 -52.54 -20.23
C VAL A 453 50.60 -51.29 -20.50
N HIS A 454 50.62 -50.36 -19.55
CA HIS A 454 51.49 -49.18 -19.60
C HIS A 454 52.94 -49.64 -19.47
N GLU A 455 53.76 -49.43 -20.51
CA GLU A 455 55.23 -49.36 -20.38
C GLU A 455 55.67 -47.98 -19.85
#